data_AF-A0A0F9FEB8-F1
#
_entry.id   AF-A0A0F9FEB8-F1
#
_cell.length_a   1.000
_cell.length_b   1.000
_cell.length_c   1.000
_cell.angle_alpha   90.00
_cell.angle_beta   90.00
_cell.angle_gamma   90.00
#
_symmetry.space_group_name_H-M   'P 1'
#
loop_
_entity.id
_entity.type
_entity.pdbx_description
1 polymer ?
#
loop_
_entity_poly.entity_id
_entity_poly.type
_entity_poly.pdbx_seq_one_letter_code
_entity_poly.pdbx_strand_id
1 'polypeptide(L)'
;MASRQTDVRPVGASLHFIESSMRVPLKFGKVTSTGGVCARVRVTVRDAGGQQADGWGETPLAAGWTWPSPAPADQRIGAMQDFCVKLAEAWAGFDVSGHPIEIGCAFMKASLPDLLSTFNASRGDDPMPHLSALVCCSAFDVAVHDAYGVLHGVDVYRTYNAEYMNADLAALVTPAEGAAVDFAGRYPEDFLVIPRPDRLPAWHLVGGKDAVDESELTGDEPDDGLPVVLLDWIRRDGLNCLKVKLRGTDAAWDYARLVKVGKLAIAEDVDWLTADFNCTVSDPAYVNDILDRLVAEQPRIYGMVLYVDGAAVTDVDTDDATYVDMEDLGGPLMIGATDDNAAPASEFTGRIALPFICGKALSAANVAALKGIGDQLLGFA
;
A
#
# COMPACT_ATOMS: atom_id res chain seq x y z
N MET A 1 12.78 -29.08 3.63
CA MET A 1 13.74 -28.32 4.45
C MET A 1 13.92 -29.05 5.77
N ALA A 2 15.06 -28.88 6.44
CA ALA A 2 15.23 -29.47 7.77
C ALA A 2 14.35 -28.72 8.78
N SER A 3 13.53 -29.43 9.56
CA SER A 3 12.71 -28.83 10.61
C SER A 3 13.59 -28.20 11.69
N ARG A 4 13.24 -27.00 12.14
CA ARG A 4 13.92 -26.30 13.24
C ARG A 4 13.12 -26.36 14.53
N GLN A 5 13.84 -26.15 15.64
CA GLN A 5 13.22 -26.07 16.96
C GLN A 5 12.34 -24.83 17.11
N THR A 6 12.62 -23.79 16.31
CA THR A 6 11.88 -22.55 16.25
C THR A 6 10.62 -22.63 15.38
N ASP A 7 10.41 -23.73 14.65
CA ASP A 7 9.25 -23.89 13.76
C ASP A 7 7.94 -23.92 14.54
N VAL A 8 6.92 -23.28 13.98
CA VAL A 8 5.54 -23.36 14.48
C VAL A 8 4.62 -23.80 13.36
N ARG A 9 3.41 -24.24 13.71
CA ARG A 9 2.29 -24.38 12.78
C ARG A 9 1.03 -23.72 13.34
N PRO A 10 0.14 -23.18 12.50
CA PRO A 10 -1.19 -22.79 12.91
C PRO A 10 -1.99 -23.97 13.49
N VAL A 11 -2.74 -23.73 14.57
CA VAL A 11 -3.62 -24.73 15.20
C VAL A 11 -5.00 -24.19 15.56
N GLY A 12 -5.26 -22.91 15.28
CA GLY A 12 -6.54 -22.25 15.53
C GLY A 12 -6.57 -20.85 14.97
N ALA A 13 -7.75 -20.39 14.57
CA ALA A 13 -7.98 -19.01 14.17
C ALA A 13 -9.37 -18.55 14.63
N SER A 14 -9.50 -17.27 14.99
CA SER A 14 -10.77 -16.61 15.26
C SER A 14 -10.83 -15.25 14.58
N LEU A 15 -11.99 -14.90 14.04
CA LEU A 15 -12.21 -13.72 13.21
C LEU A 15 -13.26 -12.81 13.84
N HIS A 16 -12.98 -11.51 13.82
CA HIS A 16 -13.86 -10.44 14.26
C HIS A 16 -13.97 -9.40 13.16
N PHE A 17 -15.19 -8.94 12.87
CA PHE A 17 -15.39 -7.79 11.99
C PHE A 17 -15.67 -6.56 12.84
N ILE A 18 -14.89 -5.52 12.62
CA ILE A 18 -15.01 -4.24 13.31
C ILE A 18 -15.49 -3.22 12.29
N GLU A 19 -16.72 -2.79 12.45
CA GLU A 19 -17.27 -1.67 11.68
C GLU A 19 -16.67 -0.37 12.20
N SER A 20 -16.19 0.46 11.28
CA SER A 20 -15.65 1.77 11.58
C SER A 20 -16.33 2.81 10.70
N SER A 21 -16.73 3.92 11.32
CA SER A 21 -17.25 5.09 10.62
C SER A 21 -16.19 6.17 10.60
N MET A 22 -16.00 6.80 9.45
CA MET A 22 -15.15 7.98 9.37
C MET A 22 -15.88 9.17 9.97
N ARG A 23 -15.18 9.91 10.85
CA ARG A 23 -15.70 11.14 11.46
C ARG A 23 -16.07 12.19 10.40
N VAL A 24 -15.22 12.34 9.38
CA VAL A 24 -15.46 13.17 8.20
C VAL A 24 -15.27 12.30 6.96
N PRO A 25 -16.17 12.36 5.95
CA PRO A 25 -16.02 11.56 4.74
C PRO A 25 -14.73 11.90 3.98
N LEU A 26 -13.90 10.89 3.72
CA LEU A 26 -12.64 11.06 3.00
C LEU A 26 -12.86 10.96 1.49
N LYS A 27 -12.56 12.03 0.74
CA LYS A 27 -12.61 12.04 -0.74
C LYS A 27 -11.23 11.80 -1.33
N PHE A 28 -11.08 10.72 -2.08
CA PHE A 28 -9.89 10.42 -2.87
C PHE A 28 -10.29 9.82 -4.23
N GLY A 29 -9.78 10.39 -5.31
CA GLY A 29 -10.14 10.00 -6.68
C GLY A 29 -11.65 10.02 -6.91
N LYS A 30 -12.20 8.93 -7.47
CA LYS A 30 -13.64 8.79 -7.73
C LYS A 30 -14.45 8.41 -6.48
N VAL A 31 -13.80 7.98 -5.39
CA VAL A 31 -14.47 7.42 -4.20
C VAL A 31 -14.62 8.47 -3.08
N THR A 32 -15.75 8.45 -2.38
CA THR A 32 -15.90 9.11 -1.07
C THR A 32 -16.12 7.99 -0.05
N SER A 33 -15.20 7.81 0.88
CA SER A 33 -15.34 6.83 1.96
C SER A 33 -15.97 7.48 3.17
N THR A 34 -16.92 6.79 3.79
CA THR A 34 -17.57 7.20 5.05
C THR A 34 -17.29 6.22 6.19
N GLY A 35 -16.46 5.20 5.94
CA GLY A 35 -16.24 4.09 6.85
C GLY A 35 -15.84 2.82 6.11
N GLY A 36 -15.74 1.72 6.86
CA GLY A 36 -15.43 0.40 6.32
C GLY A 36 -15.41 -0.67 7.41
N VAL A 37 -15.20 -1.91 6.97
CA VAL A 37 -15.07 -3.08 7.85
C VAL A 37 -13.60 -3.46 7.95
N CYS A 38 -13.08 -3.57 9.17
CA CYS A 38 -11.78 -4.16 9.45
C CYS A 38 -11.96 -5.63 9.86
N ALA A 39 -11.21 -6.54 9.23
CA ALA A 39 -11.09 -7.91 9.68
C ALA A 39 -9.95 -7.98 10.71
N ARG A 40 -10.29 -8.34 11.95
CA ARG A 40 -9.35 -8.63 13.03
C ARG A 40 -9.30 -10.13 13.26
N VAL A 41 -8.11 -10.70 13.13
CA VAL A 41 -7.86 -12.12 13.25
C VAL A 41 -6.96 -12.36 14.46
N ARG A 42 -7.27 -13.41 15.22
CA ARG A 42 -6.34 -14.05 16.14
C ARG A 42 -5.97 -15.41 15.59
N VAL A 43 -4.68 -15.71 15.47
CA VAL A 43 -4.19 -17.06 15.13
C VAL A 43 -3.44 -17.62 16.33
N THR A 44 -3.71 -18.89 16.66
CA THR A 44 -2.94 -19.67 17.62
C THR A 44 -1.95 -20.53 16.86
N VAL A 45 -0.67 -20.44 17.21
CA VAL A 45 0.38 -21.31 16.68
C VAL A 45 0.89 -22.28 17.74
N ARG A 46 1.47 -23.40 17.31
CA ARG A 46 2.08 -24.40 18.18
C ARG A 46 3.45 -24.82 17.66
N ASP A 47 4.44 -24.92 18.54
CA ASP A 47 5.76 -25.45 18.22
C ASP A 47 5.84 -27.00 18.31
N ALA A 48 7.01 -27.56 18.04
CA ALA A 48 7.24 -29.01 18.19
C ALA A 48 7.18 -29.50 19.65
N GLY A 49 7.42 -28.63 20.63
CA GLY A 49 7.35 -28.91 22.06
C GLY A 49 5.93 -28.89 22.64
N GLY A 50 4.95 -28.43 21.85
CA GLY A 50 3.56 -28.28 22.27
C GLY A 50 3.24 -26.92 22.92
N GLN A 51 4.22 -26.02 23.03
CA GLN A 51 3.99 -24.64 23.45
C GLN A 51 3.11 -23.93 22.43
N GLN A 52 2.20 -23.09 22.92
CA GLN A 52 1.28 -22.32 22.09
C GLN A 52 1.39 -20.84 22.41
N ALA A 53 1.12 -20.02 21.39
CA ALA A 53 0.97 -18.59 21.52
C ALA A 53 -0.14 -18.11 20.57
N ASP A 54 -0.80 -17.03 20.99
CA ASP A 54 -1.75 -16.30 20.17
C ASP A 54 -1.08 -15.05 19.61
N GLY A 55 -1.39 -14.73 18.36
CA GLY A 55 -1.03 -13.46 17.74
C GLY A 55 -2.21 -12.83 17.01
N TRP A 56 -2.09 -11.54 16.75
CA TRP A 56 -3.16 -10.71 16.20
C TRP A 56 -2.76 -10.02 14.91
N GLY A 57 -3.69 -9.95 13.97
CA GLY A 57 -3.52 -9.25 12.71
C GLY A 57 -4.82 -8.58 12.28
N GLU A 58 -4.68 -7.44 11.60
CA GLU A 58 -5.80 -6.58 11.23
C GLU A 58 -5.62 -6.01 9.84
N THR A 59 -6.70 -5.96 9.06
CA THR A 59 -6.69 -5.33 7.74
C THR A 59 -8.08 -4.78 7.36
N PRO A 60 -8.18 -3.58 6.78
CA PRO A 60 -9.44 -3.08 6.24
C PRO A 60 -9.83 -3.85 4.96
N LEU A 61 -11.10 -4.23 4.84
CA LEU A 61 -11.65 -4.88 3.64
C LEU A 61 -11.94 -3.83 2.56
N ALA A 62 -10.88 -3.31 1.96
CA ALA A 62 -10.89 -2.16 1.05
C ALA A 62 -11.38 -2.51 -0.37
N ALA A 63 -12.60 -3.03 -0.52
CA ALA A 63 -13.17 -3.42 -1.82
C ALA A 63 -13.11 -2.31 -2.88
N GLY A 64 -13.25 -1.04 -2.47
CA GLY A 64 -13.13 0.12 -3.38
C GLY A 64 -11.76 0.23 -4.07
N TRP A 65 -10.73 -0.43 -3.56
CA TRP A 65 -9.39 -0.48 -4.12
C TRP A 65 -9.05 -1.85 -4.71
N THR A 66 -9.50 -2.94 -4.07
CA THR A 66 -9.09 -4.31 -4.43
C THR A 66 -10.03 -5.02 -5.40
N TRP A 67 -11.21 -4.46 -5.66
CA TRP A 67 -12.26 -5.12 -6.45
C TRP A 67 -12.91 -4.17 -7.45
N PRO A 68 -12.44 -4.15 -8.70
CA PRO A 68 -13.01 -3.30 -9.74
C PRO A 68 -14.30 -3.91 -10.29
N SER A 69 -15.42 -3.52 -9.69
CA SER A 69 -16.73 -4.00 -10.11
C SER A 69 -17.78 -2.89 -9.97
N PRO A 70 -18.77 -2.86 -10.88
CA PRO A 70 -19.90 -1.95 -10.77
C PRO A 70 -20.84 -2.32 -9.61
N ALA A 71 -20.66 -3.47 -8.97
CA ALA A 71 -21.47 -3.90 -7.85
C ALA A 71 -21.34 -2.95 -6.64
N PRO A 72 -22.43 -2.77 -5.87
CA PRO A 72 -22.41 -2.00 -4.64
C PRO A 72 -21.26 -2.41 -3.70
N ALA A 73 -20.65 -1.42 -3.04
CA ALA A 73 -19.46 -1.65 -2.21
C ALA A 73 -19.75 -2.57 -1.02
N ASP A 74 -20.93 -2.45 -0.41
CA ASP A 74 -21.41 -3.32 0.66
C ASP A 74 -21.54 -4.79 0.23
N GLN A 75 -22.03 -5.05 -0.99
CA GLN A 75 -22.11 -6.41 -1.53
C GLN A 75 -20.71 -7.02 -1.71
N ARG A 76 -19.73 -6.23 -2.18
CA ARG A 76 -18.35 -6.67 -2.36
C ARG A 76 -17.65 -6.89 -1.02
N ILE A 77 -17.86 -5.99 -0.05
CA ILE A 77 -17.33 -6.14 1.32
C ILE A 77 -17.93 -7.37 1.99
N GLY A 78 -19.24 -7.61 1.87
CA GLY A 78 -19.89 -8.82 2.40
C GLY A 78 -19.28 -10.10 1.83
N ALA A 79 -18.98 -10.12 0.54
CA ALA A 79 -18.28 -11.24 -0.08
C ALA A 79 -16.85 -11.42 0.47
N MET A 80 -16.10 -10.33 0.68
CA MET A 80 -14.78 -10.40 1.33
C MET A 80 -14.88 -10.93 2.76
N GLN A 81 -15.92 -10.56 3.52
CA GLN A 81 -16.17 -11.09 4.86
C GLN A 81 -16.45 -12.60 4.82
N ASP A 82 -17.33 -13.05 3.92
CA ASP A 82 -17.62 -14.48 3.72
C ASP A 82 -16.34 -15.26 3.36
N PHE A 83 -15.46 -14.68 2.55
CA PHE A 83 -14.17 -15.28 2.23
C PHE A 83 -13.23 -15.33 3.44
N CYS A 84 -13.18 -14.29 4.27
CA CYS A 84 -12.42 -14.30 5.52
C CYS A 84 -12.87 -15.41 6.47
N VAL A 85 -14.17 -15.74 6.53
CA VAL A 85 -14.67 -16.89 7.31
C VAL A 85 -14.08 -18.20 6.80
N LYS A 86 -14.03 -18.40 5.48
CA LYS A 86 -13.39 -19.59 4.89
C LYS A 86 -11.89 -19.64 5.17
N LEU A 87 -11.21 -18.50 5.13
CA LEU A 87 -9.80 -18.39 5.47
C LEU A 87 -9.55 -18.76 6.94
N ALA A 88 -10.43 -18.39 7.86
CA ALA A 88 -10.27 -18.76 9.27
C ALA A 88 -10.28 -20.28 9.48
N GLU A 89 -11.18 -20.99 8.82
CA GLU A 89 -11.20 -22.47 8.84
C GLU A 89 -9.94 -23.06 8.20
N ALA A 90 -9.54 -22.54 7.04
CA ALA A 90 -8.37 -23.01 6.30
C ALA A 90 -7.06 -22.82 7.09
N TRP A 91 -6.85 -21.64 7.67
CA TRP A 91 -5.67 -21.33 8.49
C TRP A 91 -5.63 -22.17 9.76
N ALA A 92 -6.76 -22.41 10.42
CA ALA A 92 -6.79 -23.25 11.63
C ALA A 92 -6.36 -24.70 11.36
N GLY A 93 -6.57 -25.20 10.14
CA GLY A 93 -6.22 -26.55 9.72
C GLY A 93 -4.98 -26.66 8.84
N PHE A 94 -4.23 -25.59 8.64
CA PHE A 94 -3.09 -25.59 7.72
C PHE A 94 -1.86 -26.29 8.34
N ASP A 95 -1.66 -27.56 7.98
CA ASP A 95 -0.59 -28.41 8.55
C ASP A 95 0.77 -28.20 7.86
N VAL A 96 1.26 -26.96 7.91
CA VAL A 96 2.62 -26.60 7.50
C VAL A 96 3.34 -26.01 8.71
N SER A 97 4.51 -26.58 9.01
CA SER A 97 5.39 -26.08 10.06
C SER A 97 6.56 -25.30 9.45
N GLY A 98 6.92 -24.17 10.04
CA GLY A 98 8.06 -23.36 9.59
C GLY A 98 8.15 -22.01 10.29
N HIS A 99 8.93 -21.10 9.68
CA HIS A 99 8.89 -19.68 10.01
C HIS A 99 7.66 -19.01 9.35
N PRO A 100 7.05 -17.95 9.94
CA PRO A 100 5.87 -17.29 9.38
C PRO A 100 5.94 -16.94 7.89
N ILE A 101 7.07 -16.41 7.40
CA ILE A 101 7.28 -16.13 5.96
C ILE A 101 7.08 -17.39 5.09
N GLU A 102 7.56 -18.55 5.55
CA GLU A 102 7.48 -19.81 4.81
C GLU A 102 6.06 -20.38 4.86
N ILE A 103 5.41 -20.29 6.03
CA ILE A 103 4.01 -20.72 6.22
C ILE A 103 3.09 -19.87 5.34
N GLY A 104 3.22 -18.55 5.38
CA GLY A 104 2.46 -17.60 4.57
C GLY A 104 2.67 -17.84 3.07
N CYS A 105 3.93 -17.96 2.64
CA CYS A 105 4.24 -18.29 1.25
C CYS A 105 3.64 -19.63 0.82
N ALA A 106 3.69 -20.65 1.66
CA ALA A 106 3.10 -21.96 1.38
C ALA A 106 1.57 -21.86 1.27
N PHE A 107 0.91 -21.15 2.19
CA PHE A 107 -0.55 -20.97 2.16
C PHE A 107 -1.00 -20.23 0.90
N MET A 108 -0.32 -19.13 0.56
CA MET A 108 -0.63 -18.33 -0.63
C MET A 108 -0.45 -19.12 -1.93
N LYS A 109 0.55 -20.00 -2.02
CA LYS A 109 0.81 -20.80 -3.22
C LYS A 109 -0.07 -22.05 -3.31
N ALA A 110 -0.32 -22.72 -2.19
CA ALA A 110 -0.92 -24.05 -2.17
C ALA A 110 -2.41 -24.07 -1.81
N SER A 111 -2.93 -23.09 -1.08
CA SER A 111 -4.31 -23.11 -0.55
C SER A 111 -5.16 -21.95 -1.06
N LEU A 112 -4.62 -20.74 -1.10
CA LEU A 112 -5.38 -19.54 -1.49
C LEU A 112 -6.01 -19.63 -2.90
N PRO A 113 -5.33 -20.13 -3.96
CA PRO A 113 -5.91 -20.19 -5.31
C PRO A 113 -7.12 -21.11 -5.39
N ASP A 114 -7.06 -22.28 -4.74
CA ASP A 114 -8.15 -23.26 -4.73
C ASP A 114 -9.35 -22.77 -3.90
N LEU A 115 -9.08 -22.12 -2.76
CA LEU A 115 -10.10 -21.48 -1.94
C LEU A 115 -10.82 -20.38 -2.71
N LEU A 116 -10.07 -19.52 -3.41
CA LEU A 116 -10.61 -18.45 -4.23
C LEU A 116 -11.42 -18.98 -5.40
N SER A 117 -10.88 -19.95 -6.14
CA SER A 117 -11.56 -20.61 -7.26
C SER A 117 -12.88 -21.23 -6.80
N THR A 118 -12.86 -21.97 -5.68
CA THR A 118 -14.06 -22.56 -5.08
C THR A 118 -15.07 -21.48 -4.65
N PHE A 119 -14.59 -20.40 -4.03
CA PHE A 119 -15.45 -19.28 -3.61
C PHE A 119 -16.12 -18.58 -4.81
N ASN A 120 -15.38 -18.42 -5.90
CA ASN A 120 -15.85 -17.75 -7.11
C ASN A 120 -16.76 -18.63 -7.98
N ALA A 121 -16.75 -19.95 -7.82
CA ALA A 121 -17.57 -20.88 -8.62
C ALA A 121 -19.07 -20.56 -8.59
N SER A 122 -19.57 -19.92 -7.53
CA SER A 122 -20.98 -19.52 -7.38
C SER A 122 -21.25 -18.02 -7.63
N ARG A 123 -20.26 -17.24 -8.08
CA ARG A 123 -20.36 -15.76 -8.18
C ARG A 123 -20.71 -15.23 -9.58
N GLY A 124 -20.77 -16.10 -10.59
CA GLY A 124 -21.10 -15.71 -11.95
C GLY A 124 -20.09 -14.71 -12.53
N ASP A 125 -20.60 -13.64 -13.14
CA ASP A 125 -19.79 -12.68 -13.91
C ASP A 125 -19.07 -11.62 -13.06
N ASP A 126 -19.19 -11.65 -11.73
CA ASP A 126 -18.46 -10.76 -10.81
C ASP A 126 -17.66 -11.57 -9.76
N PRO A 127 -16.62 -12.29 -10.21
CA PRO A 127 -15.75 -13.04 -9.32
C PRO A 127 -14.93 -12.09 -8.43
N MET A 128 -14.64 -12.52 -7.20
CA MET A 128 -13.72 -11.80 -6.34
C MET A 128 -12.29 -11.88 -6.92
N PRO A 129 -11.59 -10.75 -7.13
CA PRO A 129 -10.23 -10.77 -7.66
C PRO A 129 -9.21 -11.37 -6.70
N HIS A 130 -8.08 -11.82 -7.24
CA HIS A 130 -6.98 -12.36 -6.44
C HIS A 130 -6.44 -11.35 -5.42
N LEU A 131 -6.26 -10.09 -5.80
CA LEU A 131 -5.88 -9.00 -4.88
C LEU A 131 -6.82 -8.88 -3.67
N SER A 132 -8.13 -9.01 -3.88
CA SER A 132 -9.09 -9.01 -2.76
C SER A 132 -8.91 -10.23 -1.85
N ALA A 133 -8.61 -11.40 -2.41
CA ALA A 133 -8.29 -12.60 -1.65
C ALA A 133 -6.99 -12.44 -0.82
N LEU A 134 -5.95 -11.82 -1.39
CA LEU A 134 -4.70 -11.49 -0.69
C LEU A 134 -4.94 -10.52 0.46
N VAL A 135 -5.74 -9.46 0.25
CA VAL A 135 -6.11 -8.54 1.34
C VAL A 135 -6.86 -9.27 2.45
N CYS A 136 -7.84 -10.12 2.13
CA CYS A 136 -8.52 -10.95 3.12
C CYS A 136 -7.54 -11.87 3.88
N CYS A 137 -6.55 -12.44 3.19
CA CYS A 137 -5.55 -13.34 3.76
C CYS A 137 -4.55 -12.62 4.68
N SER A 138 -4.23 -11.36 4.39
CA SER A 138 -3.16 -10.60 5.07
C SER A 138 -3.31 -10.54 6.60
N ALA A 139 -4.53 -10.43 7.12
CA ALA A 139 -4.76 -10.40 8.57
C ALA A 139 -4.35 -11.71 9.26
N PHE A 140 -4.49 -12.85 8.59
CA PHE A 140 -4.06 -14.15 9.11
C PHE A 140 -2.54 -14.28 9.10
N ASP A 141 -1.90 -13.86 8.00
CA ASP A 141 -0.45 -13.86 7.85
C ASP A 141 0.22 -12.99 8.93
N VAL A 142 -0.25 -11.75 9.11
CA VAL A 142 0.21 -10.84 10.18
C VAL A 142 0.02 -11.48 11.57
N ALA A 143 -1.11 -12.13 11.82
CA ALA A 143 -1.37 -12.78 13.10
C ALA A 143 -0.40 -13.95 13.39
N VAL A 144 0.01 -14.70 12.36
CA VAL A 144 1.01 -15.78 12.50
C VAL A 144 2.40 -15.20 12.82
N HIS A 145 2.76 -14.10 12.17
CA HIS A 145 3.98 -13.35 12.46
C HIS A 145 4.01 -12.87 13.93
N ASP A 146 2.93 -12.23 14.39
CA ASP A 146 2.81 -11.79 15.79
C ASP A 146 2.88 -12.98 16.77
N ALA A 147 2.15 -14.06 16.50
CA ALA A 147 2.11 -15.24 17.35
C ALA A 147 3.49 -15.89 17.50
N TYR A 148 4.29 -15.86 16.43
CA TYR A 148 5.66 -16.38 16.42
C TYR A 148 6.60 -15.58 17.31
N GLY A 149 6.55 -14.24 17.20
CA GLY A 149 7.31 -13.35 18.08
C GLY A 149 6.93 -13.56 19.56
N VAL A 150 5.63 -13.65 19.84
CA VAL A 150 5.11 -13.94 21.19
C VAL A 150 5.60 -15.29 21.71
N LEU A 151 5.54 -16.36 20.90
CA LEU A 151 5.97 -17.70 21.29
C LEU A 151 7.45 -17.72 21.69
N HIS A 152 8.29 -17.05 20.90
CA HIS A 152 9.74 -17.00 21.10
C HIS A 152 10.20 -15.89 22.05
N GLY A 153 9.29 -15.04 22.52
CA GLY A 153 9.58 -13.96 23.45
C GLY A 153 10.47 -12.86 22.87
N VAL A 154 10.36 -12.62 21.56
CA VAL A 154 11.16 -11.61 20.83
C VAL A 154 10.28 -10.72 19.96
N ASP A 155 10.75 -9.52 19.66
CA ASP A 155 10.15 -8.68 18.62
C ASP A 155 10.20 -9.43 17.28
N VAL A 156 9.08 -9.48 16.55
CA VAL A 156 8.95 -10.28 15.33
C VAL A 156 9.98 -9.90 14.25
N TYR A 157 10.41 -8.64 14.17
CA TYR A 157 11.43 -8.23 13.19
C TYR A 157 12.81 -8.84 13.50
N ARG A 158 13.04 -9.32 14.73
CA ARG A 158 14.23 -10.07 15.12
C ARG A 158 14.19 -11.54 14.73
N THR A 159 13.11 -12.02 14.10
CA THR A 159 13.02 -13.41 13.63
C THR A 159 13.32 -13.56 12.15
N TYR A 160 13.57 -12.47 11.42
CA TYR A 160 13.80 -12.52 9.97
C TYR A 160 15.27 -12.77 9.61
N ASN A 161 15.83 -13.85 10.15
CA ASN A 161 17.25 -14.17 10.08
C ASN A 161 17.53 -15.67 9.98
N ALA A 162 18.81 -16.00 9.85
CA ALA A 162 19.30 -17.36 9.74
C ALA A 162 19.12 -18.23 11.00
N GLU A 163 18.78 -17.66 12.16
CA GLU A 163 18.53 -18.38 13.42
C GLU A 163 17.11 -18.95 13.45
N TYR A 164 16.12 -18.20 12.95
CA TYR A 164 14.71 -18.56 13.01
C TYR A 164 14.18 -19.13 11.68
N MET A 165 14.63 -18.64 10.52
CA MET A 165 14.13 -19.05 9.20
C MET A 165 14.79 -20.33 8.69
N ASN A 166 14.02 -21.23 8.07
CA ASN A 166 14.51 -22.48 7.50
C ASN A 166 15.23 -22.29 6.17
N ALA A 167 14.78 -21.33 5.37
CA ALA A 167 15.36 -21.00 4.08
C ALA A 167 15.90 -19.57 4.03
N ASP A 168 16.91 -19.37 3.19
CA ASP A 168 17.37 -18.05 2.79
C ASP A 168 16.42 -17.43 1.75
N LEU A 169 16.68 -16.17 1.40
CA LEU A 169 15.87 -15.44 0.43
C LEU A 169 15.90 -16.05 -0.97
N ALA A 170 16.93 -16.81 -1.35
CA ALA A 170 17.00 -17.46 -2.66
C ALA A 170 15.89 -18.51 -2.87
N ALA A 171 15.31 -19.04 -1.80
CA ALA A 171 14.14 -19.94 -1.89
C ALA A 171 12.81 -19.20 -2.14
N LEU A 172 12.78 -17.87 -1.93
CA LEU A 172 11.56 -17.06 -1.92
C LEU A 172 11.52 -16.06 -3.08
N VAL A 173 12.66 -15.47 -3.41
CA VAL A 173 12.79 -14.42 -4.43
C VAL A 173 13.92 -14.76 -5.40
N THR A 174 13.68 -14.48 -6.68
CA THR A 174 14.70 -14.61 -7.73
C THR A 174 15.19 -13.22 -8.10
N PRO A 175 16.51 -12.97 -8.17
CA PRO A 175 17.04 -11.71 -8.68
C PRO A 175 16.52 -11.46 -10.10
N ALA A 176 16.12 -10.22 -10.39
CA ALA A 176 15.78 -9.82 -11.74
C ALA A 176 16.99 -10.01 -12.69
N GLU A 177 16.73 -10.28 -13.97
CA GLU A 177 17.79 -10.48 -14.96
C GLU A 177 18.77 -9.29 -14.98
N GLY A 178 20.07 -9.59 -14.94
CA GLY A 178 21.14 -8.60 -14.91
C GLY A 178 21.36 -7.90 -13.57
N ALA A 179 20.59 -8.21 -12.52
CA ALA A 179 20.84 -7.66 -11.19
C ALA A 179 22.14 -8.24 -10.60
N ALA A 180 22.92 -7.37 -9.94
CA ALA A 180 24.16 -7.79 -9.26
C ALA A 180 23.92 -8.41 -7.87
N VAL A 181 22.67 -8.47 -7.40
CA VAL A 181 22.32 -9.02 -6.09
C VAL A 181 22.23 -10.54 -6.13
N ASP A 182 22.78 -11.18 -5.12
CA ASP A 182 22.64 -12.62 -4.85
C ASP A 182 21.93 -12.80 -3.51
N PHE A 183 20.88 -13.61 -3.51
CA PHE A 183 20.08 -13.91 -2.32
C PHE A 183 20.51 -15.20 -1.60
N ALA A 184 21.49 -15.94 -2.14
CA ALA A 184 22.02 -17.13 -1.48
C ALA A 184 22.68 -16.77 -0.13
N GLY A 185 22.24 -17.46 0.93
CA GLY A 185 22.68 -17.21 2.30
C GLY A 185 22.25 -15.86 2.89
N ARG A 186 21.36 -15.12 2.20
CA ARG A 186 20.82 -13.83 2.67
C ARG A 186 19.47 -14.00 3.30
N TYR A 187 19.19 -13.20 4.31
CA TYR A 187 17.93 -13.17 5.06
C TYR A 187 17.39 -11.73 5.09
N PRO A 188 16.11 -11.51 5.41
CA PRO A 188 15.58 -10.15 5.43
C PRO A 188 16.38 -9.21 6.35
N GLU A 189 16.95 -9.70 7.46
CA GLU A 189 17.84 -8.93 8.34
C GLU A 189 18.99 -8.21 7.61
N ASP A 190 19.52 -8.78 6.52
CA ASP A 190 20.60 -8.18 5.72
C ASP A 190 20.18 -6.86 5.06
N PHE A 191 18.88 -6.60 4.98
CA PHE A 191 18.27 -5.45 4.31
C PHE A 191 17.46 -4.57 5.26
N LEU A 192 17.30 -4.96 6.52
CA LEU A 192 16.60 -4.16 7.53
C LEU A 192 17.54 -3.12 8.14
N VAL A 193 17.01 -1.92 8.38
CA VAL A 193 17.72 -0.90 9.16
C VAL A 193 17.61 -1.25 10.64
N ILE A 194 18.70 -1.77 11.20
CA ILE A 194 18.79 -2.16 12.61
C ILE A 194 19.96 -1.40 13.27
N PRO A 195 19.73 -0.67 14.38
CA PRO A 195 18.44 -0.47 15.06
C PRO A 195 17.47 0.37 14.22
N ARG A 196 16.16 0.08 14.34
CA ARG A 196 15.14 0.88 13.66
C ARG A 196 15.20 2.35 14.13
N PRO A 197 14.92 3.33 13.26
CA PRO A 197 14.68 4.69 13.71
C PRO A 197 13.52 4.75 14.71
N ASP A 198 13.66 5.58 15.76
CA ASP A 198 12.57 5.84 16.72
C ASP A 198 11.59 6.91 16.24
N ARG A 199 11.93 7.61 15.15
CA ARG A 199 11.13 8.69 14.57
C ARG A 199 11.24 8.63 13.05
N LEU A 200 10.11 8.69 12.38
CA LEU A 200 10.00 8.79 10.93
C LEU A 200 9.08 9.97 10.59
N PRO A 201 9.34 10.72 9.50
CA PRO A 201 8.36 11.65 8.96
C PRO A 201 7.09 10.89 8.54
N ALA A 202 5.92 11.48 8.80
CA ALA A 202 4.63 10.94 8.39
C ALA A 202 3.94 11.94 7.46
N TRP A 203 3.43 11.45 6.33
CA TRP A 203 2.66 12.27 5.40
C TRP A 203 1.20 12.30 5.84
N HIS A 204 0.73 13.48 6.22
CA HIS A 204 -0.68 13.72 6.46
C HIS A 204 -1.40 13.84 5.12
N LEU A 205 -2.41 12.99 4.91
CA LEU A 205 -3.24 13.03 3.74
C LEU A 205 -4.19 14.24 3.80
N VAL A 206 -4.15 15.09 2.78
CA VAL A 206 -5.10 16.18 2.58
C VAL A 206 -6.06 15.76 1.47
N GLY A 207 -7.22 15.24 1.84
CA GLY A 207 -8.27 14.78 0.94
C GLY A 207 -8.86 15.91 0.07
N GLY A 208 -9.52 15.52 -1.02
CA GLY A 208 -10.09 16.48 -1.97
C GLY A 208 -11.28 17.29 -1.45
N LYS A 209 -11.82 16.91 -0.28
CA LYS A 209 -12.91 17.60 0.44
C LYS A 209 -12.50 18.12 1.81
N ASP A 210 -11.26 17.91 2.22
CA ASP A 210 -10.82 18.32 3.55
C ASP A 210 -10.70 19.84 3.57
N ALA A 211 -11.25 20.49 4.59
CA ALA A 211 -11.15 21.94 4.70
C ALA A 211 -9.70 22.33 5.02
N VAL A 212 -9.13 23.27 4.27
CA VAL A 212 -7.77 23.75 4.51
C VAL A 212 -7.74 24.77 5.65
N ASP A 213 -8.72 25.67 5.66
CA ASP A 213 -8.91 26.73 6.63
C ASP A 213 -10.42 26.96 6.86
N GLU A 214 -10.73 27.85 7.81
CA GLU A 214 -12.11 28.16 8.22
C GLU A 214 -13.00 28.65 7.06
N SER A 215 -12.40 29.18 5.99
CA SER A 215 -13.17 29.68 4.85
C SER A 215 -13.83 28.57 4.03
N GLU A 216 -13.43 27.31 4.23
CA GLU A 216 -13.98 26.14 3.54
C GLU A 216 -15.04 25.39 4.35
N LEU A 217 -15.32 25.84 5.57
CA LEU A 217 -16.32 25.22 6.43
C LEU A 217 -17.74 25.51 5.93
N THR A 218 -18.61 24.50 5.99
CA THR A 218 -20.02 24.61 5.62
C THR A 218 -20.94 24.81 6.82
N GLY A 219 -20.44 24.51 8.03
CA GLY A 219 -21.23 24.47 9.26
C GLY A 219 -21.80 23.08 9.59
N ASP A 220 -21.54 22.08 8.75
CA ASP A 220 -21.96 20.68 8.96
C ASP A 220 -20.86 19.85 9.65
N GLU A 221 -19.73 20.46 10.00
CA GLU A 221 -18.59 19.76 10.58
C GLU A 221 -18.86 19.28 12.02
N PRO A 222 -18.22 18.17 12.46
CA PRO A 222 -18.40 17.66 13.82
C PRO A 222 -17.88 18.61 14.90
N ASP A 223 -18.70 18.86 15.92
CA ASP A 223 -18.32 19.60 17.13
C ASP A 223 -17.99 18.64 18.29
N ASP A 224 -16.87 17.93 18.15
CA ASP A 224 -16.40 16.91 19.11
C ASP A 224 -15.00 17.20 19.67
N GLY A 225 -14.50 18.43 19.49
CA GLY A 225 -13.22 18.90 20.04
C GLY A 225 -11.96 18.43 19.29
N LEU A 226 -12.12 17.79 18.14
CA LEU A 226 -11.01 17.46 17.24
C LEU A 226 -10.95 18.46 16.07
N PRO A 227 -9.77 18.77 15.51
CA PRO A 227 -9.65 19.66 14.36
C PRO A 227 -10.51 19.23 13.16
N VAL A 228 -11.03 20.21 12.43
CA VAL A 228 -11.82 20.01 11.20
C VAL A 228 -11.21 20.70 9.98
N VAL A 229 -10.14 21.49 10.21
CA VAL A 229 -9.34 22.13 9.16
C VAL A 229 -7.88 21.70 9.27
N LEU A 230 -7.19 21.67 8.13
CA LEU A 230 -5.78 21.31 8.04
C LEU A 230 -4.88 22.17 8.93
N LEU A 231 -5.14 23.48 9.01
CA LEU A 231 -4.37 24.41 9.83
C LEU A 231 -4.26 23.94 11.30
N ASP A 232 -5.39 23.52 11.86
CA ASP A 232 -5.46 23.10 13.26
C ASP A 232 -4.79 21.73 13.47
N TRP A 233 -4.89 20.83 12.49
CA TRP A 233 -4.14 19.57 12.51
C TRP A 233 -2.63 19.80 12.49
N ILE A 234 -2.13 20.71 11.65
CA ILE A 234 -0.70 21.05 11.59
C ILE A 234 -0.20 21.51 12.96
N ARG A 235 -0.91 22.45 13.58
CA ARG A 235 -0.52 23.04 14.88
C ARG A 235 -0.62 22.06 16.04
N ARG A 236 -1.68 21.24 16.06
CA ARG A 236 -1.94 20.29 17.16
C ARG A 236 -0.96 19.12 17.12
N ASP A 237 -0.75 18.53 15.95
CA ASP A 237 -0.04 17.25 15.80
C ASP A 237 1.40 17.43 15.29
N GLY A 238 1.82 18.66 14.96
CA GLY A 238 3.16 18.96 14.46
C GLY A 238 3.42 18.39 13.08
N LEU A 239 2.40 18.41 12.21
CA LEU A 239 2.48 17.83 10.88
C LEU A 239 3.50 18.58 10.02
N ASN A 240 4.43 17.85 9.43
CA ASN A 240 5.55 18.45 8.71
C ASN A 240 5.72 17.93 7.26
N CYS A 241 4.87 16.99 6.86
CA CYS A 241 4.80 16.47 5.49
C CYS A 241 3.32 16.30 5.10
N LEU A 242 2.91 16.85 3.95
CA LEU A 242 1.51 16.82 3.51
C LEU A 242 1.38 16.15 2.14
N LYS A 243 0.37 15.29 1.97
CA LYS A 243 0.03 14.64 0.70
C LYS A 243 -1.28 15.20 0.17
N VAL A 244 -1.22 16.02 -0.87
CA VAL A 244 -2.36 16.72 -1.45
C VAL A 244 -3.06 15.86 -2.49
N LYS A 245 -4.29 15.43 -2.19
CA LYS A 245 -5.14 14.70 -3.14
C LYS A 245 -5.76 15.66 -4.15
N LEU A 246 -5.62 15.31 -5.42
CA LEU A 246 -6.03 16.08 -6.59
C LEU A 246 -7.05 15.31 -7.42
N ARG A 247 -7.76 16.03 -8.29
CA ARG A 247 -8.82 15.47 -9.15
C ARG A 247 -8.27 14.81 -10.40
N GLY A 248 -7.19 15.36 -10.98
CA GLY A 248 -6.61 14.91 -12.25
C GLY A 248 -7.45 15.20 -13.48
N THR A 249 -8.57 15.91 -13.33
CA THR A 249 -9.55 16.19 -14.39
C THR A 249 -10.04 17.64 -14.42
N ASP A 250 -9.49 18.50 -13.54
CA ASP A 250 -9.85 19.90 -13.37
C ASP A 250 -8.60 20.71 -12.99
N ALA A 251 -7.84 21.14 -14.01
CA ALA A 251 -6.52 21.75 -13.82
C ALA A 251 -6.59 23.05 -13.01
N ALA A 252 -7.67 23.81 -13.18
CA ALA A 252 -7.89 25.05 -12.44
C ALA A 252 -8.08 24.77 -10.95
N TRP A 253 -8.91 23.77 -10.60
CA TRP A 253 -9.10 23.36 -9.22
C TRP A 253 -7.85 22.74 -8.62
N ASP A 254 -7.15 21.84 -9.35
CA ASP A 254 -5.95 21.17 -8.86
C ASP A 254 -4.83 22.17 -8.56
N TYR A 255 -4.59 23.12 -9.47
CA TYR A 255 -3.64 24.20 -9.24
C TYR A 255 -4.03 25.06 -8.05
N ALA A 256 -5.29 25.49 -7.96
CA ALA A 256 -5.76 26.30 -6.83
C ALA A 256 -5.61 25.57 -5.49
N ARG A 257 -5.87 24.26 -5.46
CA ARG A 257 -5.72 23.41 -4.27
C ARG A 257 -4.26 23.31 -3.84
N LEU A 258 -3.34 23.02 -4.76
CA LEU A 258 -1.90 22.99 -4.49
C LEU A 258 -1.39 24.34 -3.96
N VAL A 259 -1.81 25.45 -4.58
CA VAL A 259 -1.40 26.78 -4.14
C VAL A 259 -1.95 27.10 -2.75
N LYS A 260 -3.21 26.78 -2.46
CA LYS A 260 -3.82 27.06 -1.16
C LYS A 260 -3.13 26.26 -0.04
N VAL A 261 -2.98 24.93 -0.22
CA VAL A 261 -2.29 24.08 0.75
C VAL A 261 -0.82 24.50 0.88
N GLY A 262 -0.14 24.80 -0.22
CA GLY A 262 1.26 25.22 -0.19
C GLY A 262 1.49 26.55 0.52
N LYS A 263 0.58 27.52 0.37
CA LYS A 263 0.65 28.78 1.13
C LYS A 263 0.47 28.56 2.63
N LEU A 264 -0.47 27.69 3.01
CA LEU A 264 -0.67 27.31 4.41
C LEU A 264 0.59 26.61 4.96
N ALA A 265 1.10 25.63 4.23
CA ALA A 265 2.31 24.88 4.57
C ALA A 265 3.52 25.81 4.79
N ILE A 266 3.69 26.81 3.91
CA ILE A 266 4.73 27.84 4.05
C ILE A 266 4.55 28.67 5.34
N ALA A 267 3.32 29.02 5.68
CA ALA A 267 3.02 29.85 6.84
C ALA A 267 3.21 29.10 8.17
N GLU A 268 3.04 27.77 8.15
CA GLU A 268 3.17 26.90 9.32
C GLU A 268 4.49 26.11 9.32
N ASP A 269 5.49 26.54 8.54
CA ASP A 269 6.83 25.95 8.45
C ASP A 269 6.85 24.42 8.19
N VAL A 270 5.91 23.94 7.37
CA VAL A 270 5.90 22.56 6.85
C VAL A 270 7.04 22.38 5.85
N ASP A 271 7.76 21.27 5.93
CA ASP A 271 8.92 20.97 5.08
C ASP A 271 8.51 20.53 3.66
N TRP A 272 7.63 19.53 3.56
CA TRP A 272 7.39 18.81 2.29
C TRP A 272 5.92 18.67 1.91
N LEU A 273 5.68 18.78 0.61
CA LEU A 273 4.41 18.46 -0.04
C LEU A 273 4.59 17.28 -1.00
N THR A 274 3.53 16.52 -1.21
CA THR A 274 3.40 15.61 -2.35
C THR A 274 2.07 15.87 -3.05
N ALA A 275 2.02 15.66 -4.35
CA ALA A 275 0.80 15.78 -5.14
C ALA A 275 0.33 14.39 -5.56
N ASP A 276 -0.96 14.09 -5.45
CA ASP A 276 -1.50 12.79 -5.82
C ASP A 276 -2.74 12.97 -6.70
N PHE A 277 -2.60 12.68 -7.98
CA PHE A 277 -3.67 12.79 -8.97
C PHE A 277 -4.53 11.53 -9.09
N ASN A 278 -4.45 10.60 -8.13
CA ASN A 278 -5.39 9.49 -7.98
C ASN A 278 -5.56 8.57 -9.20
N CYS A 279 -4.57 8.50 -10.09
CA CYS A 279 -4.61 7.73 -11.34
C CYS A 279 -5.78 8.13 -12.25
N THR A 280 -6.23 9.38 -12.20
CA THR A 280 -7.33 9.90 -13.03
C THR A 280 -6.86 10.78 -14.18
N VAL A 281 -5.57 11.13 -14.21
CA VAL A 281 -4.94 11.81 -15.34
C VAL A 281 -4.95 10.88 -16.54
N SER A 282 -5.14 11.44 -17.74
CA SER A 282 -5.08 10.70 -19.00
C SER A 282 -3.99 11.21 -19.95
N ASP A 283 -3.37 12.35 -19.63
CA ASP A 283 -2.37 13.02 -20.47
C ASP A 283 -1.26 13.61 -19.57
N PRO A 284 0.02 13.23 -19.74
CA PRO A 284 1.14 13.81 -19.00
C PRO A 284 1.22 15.34 -19.08
N ALA A 285 0.78 15.95 -20.19
CA ALA A 285 0.79 17.40 -20.35
C ALA A 285 -0.04 18.10 -19.27
N TYR A 286 -1.13 17.47 -18.80
CA TYR A 286 -1.95 17.97 -17.70
C TYR A 286 -1.13 18.23 -16.43
N VAL A 287 -0.26 17.28 -16.06
CA VAL A 287 0.58 17.37 -14.86
C VAL A 287 1.72 18.36 -15.10
N ASN A 288 2.38 18.27 -16.26
CA ASN A 288 3.49 19.16 -16.61
C ASN A 288 3.04 20.63 -16.58
N ASP A 289 1.90 20.96 -17.18
CA ASP A 289 1.36 22.33 -17.21
C ASP A 289 1.11 22.89 -15.80
N ILE A 290 0.60 22.07 -14.87
CA ILE A 290 0.40 22.47 -13.47
C ILE A 290 1.74 22.73 -12.78
N LEU A 291 2.73 21.86 -12.99
CA LEU A 291 4.06 21.98 -12.38
C LEU A 291 4.83 23.17 -12.95
N ASP A 292 4.84 23.36 -14.27
CA ASP A 292 5.47 24.50 -14.95
C ASP A 292 4.86 25.82 -14.48
N ARG A 293 3.53 25.85 -14.30
CA ARG A 293 2.86 27.00 -13.73
C ARG A 293 3.28 27.25 -12.27
N LEU A 294 3.42 26.21 -11.44
CA LEU A 294 3.95 26.36 -10.09
C LEU A 294 5.39 26.89 -10.09
N VAL A 295 6.26 26.46 -11.01
CA VAL A 295 7.61 27.01 -11.16
C VAL A 295 7.55 28.51 -11.44
N ALA A 296 6.70 28.92 -12.40
CA ALA A 296 6.60 30.31 -12.83
C ALA A 296 5.96 31.23 -11.79
N GLU A 297 4.88 30.79 -11.13
CA GLU A 297 4.04 31.64 -10.28
C GLU A 297 4.27 31.42 -8.78
N GLN A 298 4.69 30.22 -8.36
CA GLN A 298 4.79 29.81 -6.95
C GLN A 298 6.07 28.99 -6.68
N PRO A 299 7.28 29.50 -7.01
CA PRO A 299 8.51 28.71 -7.02
C PRO A 299 8.88 28.08 -5.66
N ARG A 300 8.48 28.69 -4.54
CA ARG A 300 8.65 28.09 -3.20
C ARG A 300 7.76 26.86 -3.01
N ILE A 301 6.50 26.92 -3.44
CA ILE A 301 5.56 25.78 -3.35
C ILE A 301 6.06 24.65 -4.25
N TYR A 302 6.47 24.96 -5.49
CA TYR A 302 7.12 23.97 -6.37
C TYR A 302 8.33 23.33 -5.68
N GLY A 303 9.18 24.13 -5.04
CA GLY A 303 10.35 23.68 -4.30
C GLY A 303 10.04 22.69 -3.17
N MET A 304 8.84 22.77 -2.56
CA MET A 304 8.37 21.86 -1.50
C MET A 304 7.75 20.57 -2.04
N VAL A 305 7.32 20.49 -3.31
CA VAL A 305 6.74 19.26 -3.88
C VAL A 305 7.85 18.24 -4.09
N LEU A 306 7.91 17.23 -3.23
CA LEU A 306 8.94 16.20 -3.25
C LEU A 306 8.74 15.21 -4.39
N TYR A 307 7.50 14.75 -4.58
CA TYR A 307 7.12 13.89 -5.70
C TYR A 307 5.65 14.03 -6.07
N VAL A 308 5.33 13.52 -7.26
CA VAL A 308 3.97 13.38 -7.79
C VAL A 308 3.59 11.91 -7.84
N ASP A 309 2.39 11.59 -7.38
CA ASP A 309 1.77 10.27 -7.31
C ASP A 309 0.52 10.23 -8.21
N GLY A 310 0.13 9.04 -8.66
CA GLY A 310 -1.12 8.83 -9.37
C GLY A 310 -1.26 9.55 -10.72
N ALA A 311 -0.16 9.77 -11.45
CA ALA A 311 -0.18 10.28 -12.82
C ALA A 311 -0.08 9.08 -13.81
N ALA A 312 -1.16 8.31 -13.94
CA ALA A 312 -1.24 7.24 -14.94
C ALA A 312 -1.61 7.84 -16.31
N VAL A 313 -1.30 7.15 -17.41
CA VAL A 313 -1.76 7.49 -18.77
C VAL A 313 -2.54 6.29 -19.29
N THR A 314 -3.83 6.49 -19.56
CA THR A 314 -4.78 5.40 -19.87
C THR A 314 -4.53 4.71 -21.21
N ASP A 315 -3.77 5.29 -22.14
CA ASP A 315 -3.56 4.72 -23.48
C ASP A 315 -2.51 3.61 -23.53
N VAL A 316 -1.81 3.40 -22.41
CA VAL A 316 -0.76 2.38 -22.25
C VAL A 316 -1.08 1.37 -21.15
N ASP A 317 -2.16 1.62 -20.41
CA ASP A 317 -2.72 0.73 -19.41
C ASP A 317 -3.96 0.06 -20.02
N THR A 318 -4.02 -1.27 -20.01
CA THR A 318 -5.31 -1.98 -20.17
C THR A 318 -6.16 -1.88 -18.90
N ASP A 319 -5.88 -0.89 -18.05
CA ASP A 319 -6.24 -0.88 -16.65
C ASP A 319 -7.06 0.37 -16.32
N ASP A 320 -8.30 0.16 -15.90
CA ASP A 320 -9.33 1.17 -15.67
C ASP A 320 -9.08 1.96 -14.35
N ALA A 321 -7.82 2.30 -14.04
CA ALA A 321 -7.32 2.76 -12.75
C ALA A 321 -7.34 1.67 -11.64
N THR A 322 -7.07 0.43 -12.04
CA THR A 322 -7.19 -0.77 -11.19
C THR A 322 -5.83 -1.42 -10.99
N TYR A 323 -5.56 -1.94 -9.79
CA TYR A 323 -4.30 -2.64 -9.50
C TYR A 323 -4.51 -4.10 -9.88
N VAL A 324 -4.10 -4.51 -11.08
CA VAL A 324 -4.10 -5.92 -11.48
C VAL A 324 -2.78 -6.55 -11.08
N ASP A 325 -2.84 -7.85 -10.80
CA ASP A 325 -1.74 -8.70 -10.33
C ASP A 325 -0.39 -8.36 -10.99
N MET A 326 0.56 -7.87 -10.18
CA MET A 326 1.95 -7.61 -10.60
C MET A 326 2.79 -8.90 -10.63
N GLU A 327 2.25 -10.00 -11.19
CA GLU A 327 2.96 -11.26 -11.34
C GLU A 327 3.25 -11.55 -12.82
N ASP A 328 4.53 -11.46 -13.20
CA ASP A 328 5.19 -12.20 -14.28
C ASP A 328 4.48 -12.33 -15.65
N LEU A 329 3.79 -11.29 -16.11
CA LEU A 329 3.22 -11.23 -17.46
C LEU A 329 4.23 -10.59 -18.43
N GLY A 330 5.10 -11.42 -19.04
CA GLY A 330 6.20 -11.07 -19.96
C GLY A 330 5.88 -10.26 -21.23
N GLY A 331 5.19 -9.12 -21.08
CA GLY A 331 4.96 -8.11 -22.11
C GLY A 331 5.50 -6.74 -21.69
N PRO A 332 5.94 -5.90 -22.63
CA PRO A 332 6.73 -4.69 -22.37
C PRO A 332 5.98 -3.60 -21.57
N LEU A 333 6.78 -2.82 -20.83
CA LEU A 333 6.42 -1.64 -20.04
C LEU A 333 5.90 -0.53 -20.95
N MET A 334 4.86 0.17 -20.54
CA MET A 334 4.43 1.36 -21.26
C MET A 334 4.07 2.48 -20.26
N ILE A 335 4.98 3.43 -20.07
CA ILE A 335 4.63 4.81 -19.73
C ILE A 335 5.29 5.66 -20.81
N GLY A 336 4.48 6.08 -21.78
CA GLY A 336 4.89 7.10 -22.73
C GLY A 336 5.87 6.73 -23.84
N ALA A 337 6.23 5.47 -24.12
CA ALA A 337 7.01 5.08 -25.32
C ALA A 337 6.45 3.79 -25.92
N THR A 338 6.45 3.63 -27.25
CA THR A 338 5.84 2.48 -27.94
C THR A 338 6.72 1.24 -28.10
N ASP A 339 8.02 1.33 -27.83
CA ASP A 339 8.96 0.19 -27.84
C ASP A 339 10.30 0.53 -27.15
N ASP A 340 11.08 -0.51 -26.84
CA ASP A 340 12.35 -0.47 -26.11
C ASP A 340 13.52 0.23 -26.84
N ASN A 341 13.31 0.72 -28.07
CA ASN A 341 14.31 1.44 -28.87
C ASN A 341 13.83 2.82 -29.37
N ALA A 342 12.59 3.22 -29.06
CA ALA A 342 12.01 4.49 -29.45
C ALA A 342 12.11 5.51 -28.32
N ALA A 343 12.34 6.78 -28.68
CA ALA A 343 12.15 7.89 -27.75
C ALA A 343 10.69 7.88 -27.25
N PRO A 344 10.43 8.18 -25.97
CA PRO A 344 9.07 8.27 -25.48
C PRO A 344 8.25 9.28 -26.30
N ALA A 345 7.08 8.83 -26.76
CA ALA A 345 6.07 9.67 -27.40
C ALA A 345 5.51 10.73 -26.44
N SER A 346 5.51 10.46 -25.13
CA SER A 346 5.02 11.36 -24.08
C SER A 346 5.89 11.24 -22.82
N GLU A 347 6.67 12.27 -22.49
CA GLU A 347 7.49 12.29 -21.27
C GLU A 347 6.85 13.20 -20.21
N PHE A 348 6.83 12.73 -18.95
CA PHE A 348 6.78 13.66 -17.83
C PHE A 348 8.13 14.40 -17.80
N THR A 349 8.13 15.72 -17.68
CA THR A 349 9.36 16.51 -17.59
C THR A 349 9.33 17.29 -16.28
N GLY A 350 10.22 16.95 -15.34
CA GLY A 350 10.27 17.59 -14.02
C GLY A 350 10.63 16.63 -12.88
N ARG A 351 10.19 16.96 -11.65
CA ARG A 351 10.32 16.09 -10.46
C ARG A 351 9.34 14.91 -10.60
N ILE A 352 9.84 13.71 -10.85
CA ILE A 352 9.01 12.52 -11.09
C ILE A 352 9.15 11.52 -9.94
N ALA A 353 7.98 11.16 -9.40
CA ALA A 353 7.54 9.98 -8.64
C ALA A 353 8.51 9.25 -7.68
N LEU A 354 8.12 9.22 -6.41
CA LEU A 354 8.50 8.21 -5.41
C LEU A 354 7.23 7.93 -4.60
N PRO A 355 6.32 7.02 -5.01
CA PRO A 355 6.58 5.72 -5.62
C PRO A 355 5.89 5.52 -6.98
N PHE A 356 6.47 4.64 -7.80
CA PHE A 356 5.86 4.15 -9.03
C PHE A 356 4.85 3.07 -8.67
N ILE A 357 3.64 3.21 -9.19
CA ILE A 357 2.64 2.16 -9.19
C ILE A 357 2.59 1.66 -10.63
N CYS A 358 3.21 0.51 -10.86
CA CYS A 358 3.32 -0.08 -12.18
C CYS A 358 2.35 -1.25 -12.27
N GLY A 359 1.51 -1.30 -13.30
CA GLY A 359 0.66 -2.48 -13.56
C GLY A 359 1.45 -3.78 -13.86
N LYS A 360 2.80 -3.78 -13.78
CA LYS A 360 3.70 -4.93 -13.99
C LYS A 360 5.04 -4.77 -13.26
N ALA A 361 5.78 -5.88 -13.17
CA ALA A 361 7.10 -5.97 -12.54
C ALA A 361 8.16 -5.03 -13.15
N LEU A 362 8.92 -4.35 -12.30
CA LEU A 362 10.01 -3.46 -12.68
C LEU A 362 11.28 -4.25 -13.03
N SER A 363 11.99 -3.84 -14.09
CA SER A 363 13.34 -4.37 -14.37
C SER A 363 14.35 -3.94 -13.30
N ALA A 364 15.45 -4.68 -13.14
CA ALA A 364 16.50 -4.36 -12.18
C ALA A 364 17.09 -2.96 -12.40
N ALA A 365 17.24 -2.55 -13.67
CA ALA A 365 17.75 -1.24 -14.05
C ALA A 365 16.79 -0.12 -13.64
N ASN A 366 15.48 -0.33 -13.79
CA ASN A 366 14.47 0.62 -13.35
C ASN A 366 14.51 0.77 -11.82
N VAL A 367 14.51 -0.34 -11.07
CA VAL A 367 14.59 -0.30 -9.59
C VAL A 367 15.85 0.45 -9.12
N ALA A 368 17.01 0.20 -9.75
CA ALA A 368 18.26 0.86 -9.40
C ALA A 368 18.24 2.37 -9.69
N ALA A 369 17.70 2.80 -10.84
CA ALA A 369 17.57 4.21 -11.18
C ALA A 369 16.63 4.94 -10.22
N LEU A 370 15.49 4.32 -9.90
CA LEU A 370 14.51 4.86 -8.96
C LEU A 370 15.06 4.97 -7.54
N LYS A 371 15.80 3.96 -7.08
CA LYS A 371 16.49 4.00 -5.80
C LYS A 371 17.50 5.16 -5.74
N GLY A 372 18.31 5.36 -6.80
CA GLY A 372 19.29 6.45 -6.83
C GLY A 372 18.64 7.84 -6.75
N ILE A 373 17.51 8.03 -7.44
CA ILE A 373 16.70 9.26 -7.34
C ILE A 373 16.13 9.40 -5.91
N GLY A 374 15.63 8.31 -5.33
CA GLY A 374 15.17 8.24 -3.94
C GLY A 374 16.22 8.64 -2.92
N ASP A 375 17.40 8.05 -3.00
CA ASP A 375 18.50 8.32 -2.08
C ASP A 375 18.93 9.80 -2.15
N GLN A 376 18.97 10.38 -3.34
CA GLN A 376 19.28 11.80 -3.51
C GLN A 376 18.20 12.72 -2.95
N LEU A 377 16.92 12.43 -3.24
CA LEU A 377 15.79 13.26 -2.80
C LEU A 377 15.54 13.17 -1.28
N LEU A 378 15.82 12.03 -0.68
CA LEU A 378 15.65 11.79 0.77
C LEU A 378 16.92 12.10 1.58
N GLY A 379 18.00 12.53 0.94
CA GLY A 379 19.26 12.90 1.61
C GLY A 379 20.05 11.71 2.16
N PHE A 380 19.90 10.54 1.55
CA PHE A 380 20.65 9.31 1.87
C PHE A 380 21.91 9.13 1.00
N ALA A 381 22.10 9.96 -0.04
CA ALA A 381 23.25 9.94 -0.95
C ALA A 381 24.46 10.74 -0.45
#